data_AF-A0A1Y3EXS2-F1
#
_entry.id   AF-A0A1Y3EXS2-F1
#
_cell.length_a   1.000
_cell.length_b   1.000
_cell.length_c   1.000
_cell.angle_alpha   90.00
_cell.angle_beta   90.00
_cell.angle_gamma   90.00
#
_symmetry.space_group_name_H-M   'P 1'
#
loop_
_entity.id
_entity.type
_entity.pdbx_description
1 polymer ?
#
loop_
_entity_poly.entity_id
_entity_poly.type
_entity_poly.pdbx_seq_one_letter_code
_entity_poly.pdbx_strand_id
1 'polypeptide(L)'
;MSAMAWKEDLLVFGDSDGQFCAWNLQSKTSNCCKSSDLGEIRNVQFCPRPGDFTVLALQAEGASVWNPHKLICLSKLRLDAIGMRVVDLSLLESGVPVLLTTDGCARIYDAGFSTLASNNERQIAGRLFCPTLWSTSSTKLVKYTLLEQVAFDQPPPSVETIVERLGRSSIDEFERSLLGEQLRCLGDPLLSGLDCSSLAGRCRLVAQLLGEQWEVNFWTVVQDALEPLSNETVRLPNCLDYLFPSGQFRRVEWAALSSSLSLGAAGRRQTRNHVATLVLLGQSDAAVELLLAETADPTHADTHYENGLQACLLAADHRHSSAHCRRTIQLVATNWIAAGRLLDGIWLLCLIDKQMDACRYLQSFGYWEQSVWLAKVALDDQRCAEVMLKWAEHLSSIDLTLSLLVLAFLRQWDAVVRMLLDIGQTTVAWLLVRAVQPTPDGGSIEPDSLDRLNRSVEAFRAKYGL
;
A
#
# COMPACT_ATOMS: atom_id res chain seq x y z
N MET A 1 29.31 10.93 6.50
CA MET A 1 28.51 11.40 7.64
C MET A 1 27.47 10.34 7.92
N SER A 2 27.61 9.65 9.05
CA SER A 2 26.84 8.48 9.44
C SER A 2 25.84 8.79 10.55
N ALA A 3 26.11 9.80 11.38
CA ALA A 3 25.22 10.28 12.42
C ALA A 3 25.36 11.80 12.62
N MET A 4 24.28 12.47 13.02
CA MET A 4 24.26 13.91 13.31
C MET A 4 23.26 14.23 14.40
N ALA A 5 23.59 15.17 15.28
CA ALA A 5 22.67 15.78 16.23
C ALA A 5 22.95 17.28 16.35
N TRP A 6 21.93 18.08 16.67
CA TRP A 6 22.07 19.50 16.96
C TRP A 6 21.50 19.86 18.32
N LYS A 7 22.10 20.84 18.99
CA LYS A 7 21.56 21.47 20.18
C LYS A 7 21.96 22.94 20.19
N GLU A 8 20.96 23.81 20.26
CA GLU A 8 21.14 25.25 20.13
C GLU A 8 21.96 25.57 18.85
N ASP A 9 23.05 26.32 18.96
CA ASP A 9 23.91 26.69 17.83
C ASP A 9 25.05 25.69 17.54
N LEU A 10 25.05 24.53 18.22
CA LEU A 10 26.10 23.52 18.08
C LEU A 10 25.57 22.27 17.37
N LEU A 11 26.15 21.99 16.20
CA LEU A 11 25.92 20.78 15.42
C LEU A 11 27.08 19.81 15.66
N VAL A 12 26.79 18.55 15.98
CA VAL A 12 27.80 17.48 16.04
C VAL A 12 27.47 16.39 15.05
N PHE A 13 28.50 15.81 14.45
CA PHE A 13 28.33 14.71 13.51
C PHE A 13 29.51 13.75 13.56
N GLY A 14 29.21 12.50 13.23
CA GLY A 14 30.16 11.40 13.09
C GLY A 14 30.25 10.93 11.64
N ASP A 15 31.33 10.23 11.31
CA ASP A 15 31.49 9.53 10.03
C ASP A 15 31.87 8.05 10.18
N SER A 16 32.00 7.38 9.03
CA SER A 16 32.37 5.97 8.88
C SER A 16 33.80 5.67 9.31
N ASP A 17 34.67 6.68 9.31
CA ASP A 17 36.06 6.54 9.74
C ASP A 17 36.21 6.76 11.26
N GLY A 18 35.10 7.02 11.94
CA GLY A 18 35.09 7.37 13.35
C GLY A 18 35.65 8.76 13.58
N GLN A 19 35.39 9.76 12.75
CA GLN A 19 35.73 11.14 13.05
C GLN A 19 34.56 11.81 13.78
N PHE A 20 34.83 12.43 14.93
CA PHE A 20 33.85 13.23 15.66
C PHE A 20 34.10 14.71 15.37
N CYS A 21 33.08 15.39 14.84
CA CYS A 21 33.15 16.78 14.44
C CYS A 21 32.09 17.62 15.16
N ALA A 22 32.46 18.85 15.50
CA ALA A 22 31.55 19.87 16.01
C ALA A 22 31.62 21.11 15.11
N TRP A 23 30.45 21.61 14.72
CA TRP A 23 30.27 22.83 13.95
C TRP A 23 29.44 23.81 14.75
N ASN A 24 30.06 24.95 15.07
CA ASN A 24 29.35 26.09 15.65
C ASN A 24 28.74 26.90 14.50
N LEU A 25 27.40 26.97 14.47
CA LEU A 25 26.63 27.63 13.42
C LEU A 25 26.76 29.16 13.48
N GLN A 26 26.96 29.71 14.68
CA GLN A 26 27.13 31.15 14.90
C GLN A 26 28.49 31.66 14.38
N SER A 27 29.57 30.96 14.72
CA SER A 27 30.93 31.31 14.27
C SER A 27 31.27 30.76 12.89
N LYS A 28 30.43 29.86 12.34
CA LYS A 28 30.64 29.16 11.06
C LYS A 28 31.96 28.39 10.99
N THR A 29 32.46 27.92 12.13
CA THR A 29 33.71 27.16 12.23
C THR A 29 33.43 25.70 12.54
N SER A 30 34.03 24.79 11.77
CA SER A 30 34.01 23.36 12.03
C SER A 30 35.37 22.89 12.53
N ASN A 31 35.34 22.07 13.58
CA ASN A 31 36.53 21.44 14.13
C ASN A 31 36.24 19.94 14.27
N CYS A 32 37.24 19.10 13.98
CA CYS A 32 37.11 17.67 14.01
C CYS A 32 38.28 17.02 14.73
N CYS A 33 37.99 15.95 15.47
CA CYS A 33 38.98 15.08 16.09
C CYS A 33 38.73 13.64 15.65
N LYS A 34 39.78 12.84 15.53
CA LYS A 34 39.61 11.40 15.36
C LYS A 34 39.00 10.84 16.64
N SER A 35 37.93 10.04 16.50
CA SER A 35 37.34 9.28 17.61
C SER A 35 38.37 8.34 18.19
N SER A 36 38.12 7.96 19.45
CA SER A 36 38.65 6.74 20.05
C SER A 36 38.52 5.54 19.11
N ASP A 37 39.40 4.56 19.31
CA ASP A 37 39.60 3.28 18.58
C ASP A 37 38.37 2.34 18.47
N LEU A 38 37.13 2.85 18.56
CA LEU A 38 35.86 2.11 18.60
C LEU A 38 35.17 1.99 17.23
N GLY A 39 35.78 2.52 16.17
CA GLY A 39 35.27 2.43 14.79
C GLY A 39 34.23 3.49 14.42
N GLU A 40 33.45 3.17 13.39
CA GLU A 40 32.40 4.03 12.82
C GLU A 40 31.42 4.54 13.87
N ILE A 41 31.05 5.82 13.79
CA ILE A 41 30.01 6.43 14.65
C ILE A 41 28.65 6.23 14.00
N ARG A 42 27.74 5.50 14.64
CA ARG A 42 26.41 5.17 14.09
C ARG A 42 25.27 6.03 14.62
N ASN A 43 25.42 6.57 15.83
CA ASN A 43 24.42 7.43 16.47
C ASN A 43 25.11 8.44 17.39
N VAL A 44 24.55 9.63 17.54
CA VAL A 44 25.00 10.66 18.48
C VAL A 44 23.79 11.34 19.12
N GLN A 45 23.85 11.57 20.43
CA GLN A 45 22.76 12.20 21.17
C GLN A 45 23.30 13.19 22.20
N PHE A 46 22.72 14.40 22.23
CA PHE A 46 23.00 15.36 23.28
C PHE A 46 22.31 14.99 24.60
N CYS A 47 22.93 15.40 25.71
CA CYS A 47 22.27 15.42 27.00
C CYS A 47 21.01 16.29 26.91
N PRO A 48 19.84 15.79 27.31
CA PRO A 48 18.59 16.56 27.21
C PRO A 48 18.55 17.74 28.20
N ARG A 49 19.37 17.72 29.27
CA ARG A 49 19.43 18.79 30.27
C ARG A 49 19.83 20.14 29.63
N PRO A 50 19.06 21.23 29.82
CA PRO A 50 19.44 22.58 29.34
C PRO A 50 20.82 23.00 29.85
N GLY A 51 21.64 23.61 28.97
CA GLY A 51 23.01 24.05 29.29
C GLY A 51 24.08 22.95 29.37
N ASP A 52 23.69 21.67 29.39
CA ASP A 52 24.64 20.55 29.32
C ASP A 52 24.82 20.07 27.89
N PHE A 53 26.00 20.27 27.31
CA PHE A 53 26.31 19.89 25.94
C PHE A 53 27.04 18.56 25.83
N THR A 54 27.03 17.73 26.88
CA THR A 54 27.61 16.39 26.82
C THR A 54 26.93 15.57 25.72
N VAL A 55 27.71 14.85 24.93
CA VAL A 55 27.22 14.02 23.81
C VAL A 55 27.56 12.56 24.06
N LEU A 56 26.59 11.67 23.90
CA LEU A 56 26.79 10.23 23.90
C LEU A 56 26.85 9.75 22.43
N ALA A 57 27.90 9.02 22.08
CA ALA A 57 28.13 8.50 20.73
C ALA A 57 28.14 6.97 20.73
N LEU A 58 27.40 6.38 19.78
CA LEU A 58 27.35 4.95 19.50
C LEU A 58 28.41 4.64 18.44
N GLN A 59 29.30 3.71 18.72
CA GLN A 59 30.32 3.26 17.78
C GLN A 59 30.19 1.76 17.48
N ALA A 60 30.84 1.30 16.42
CA ALA A 60 30.79 -0.10 15.98
C ALA A 60 31.17 -1.09 17.10
N GLU A 61 32.20 -0.77 17.88
CA GLU A 61 32.75 -1.64 18.92
C GLU A 61 32.38 -1.21 20.36
N GLY A 62 31.51 -0.21 20.52
CA GLY A 62 31.14 0.30 21.85
C GLY A 62 30.43 1.65 21.88
N ALA A 63 30.68 2.42 22.94
CA ALA A 63 30.09 3.73 23.15
C ALA A 63 31.08 4.70 23.81
N SER A 64 30.88 6.01 23.61
CA SER A 64 31.74 7.05 24.20
C SER A 64 30.97 8.31 24.57
N VAL A 65 31.43 9.01 25.60
CA VAL A 65 30.88 10.29 26.05
C VAL A 65 31.85 11.41 25.68
N TRP A 66 31.34 12.50 25.14
CA TRP A 66 32.11 13.60 24.56
C TRP A 66 31.72 14.96 25.14
N ASN A 67 32.72 15.84 25.24
CA ASN A 67 32.51 17.28 25.37
C ASN A 67 32.76 17.94 24.00
N PRO A 68 31.71 18.37 23.28
CA PRO A 68 31.84 18.87 21.92
C PRO A 68 32.43 20.28 21.84
N HIS A 69 32.39 21.06 22.92
CA HIS A 69 33.04 22.38 22.98
C HIS A 69 34.57 22.26 23.00
N LYS A 70 35.07 21.27 23.75
CA LYS A 70 36.50 21.00 23.89
C LYS A 70 37.00 19.95 22.90
N LEU A 71 36.11 19.28 22.17
CA LEU A 71 36.39 18.14 21.29
C LEU A 71 37.24 17.06 21.98
N ILE A 72 36.86 16.71 23.22
CA ILE A 72 37.51 15.66 23.99
C ILE A 72 36.54 14.52 24.29
N CYS A 73 37.03 13.28 24.16
CA CYS A 73 36.36 12.09 24.66
C CYS A 73 36.55 12.05 26.19
N LEU A 74 35.45 12.12 26.93
CA LEU A 74 35.44 12.09 28.40
C LEU A 74 35.56 10.65 28.92
N SER A 75 34.82 9.72 28.33
CA SER A 75 34.83 8.30 28.71
C SER A 75 34.53 7.42 27.50
N LYS A 76 35.01 6.17 27.53
CA LYS A 76 34.80 5.19 26.47
C LYS A 76 34.55 3.80 27.06
N LEU A 77 33.64 3.07 26.43
CA LEU A 77 33.29 1.70 26.75
C LEU A 77 33.48 0.85 25.50
N ARG A 78 34.21 -0.25 25.64
CA ARG A 78 34.43 -1.25 24.59
C ARG A 78 33.81 -2.57 25.05
N LEU A 79 32.91 -3.16 24.26
CA LEU A 79 32.17 -4.39 24.62
C LEU A 79 32.48 -5.59 23.70
N ASP A 80 33.16 -5.34 22.58
CA ASP A 80 33.59 -6.33 21.59
C ASP A 80 34.41 -7.50 22.19
N ALA A 81 35.26 -7.19 23.18
CA ALA A 81 36.14 -8.15 23.85
C ALA A 81 35.38 -9.23 24.62
N ILE A 82 34.10 -8.98 24.94
CA ILE A 82 33.21 -9.91 25.66
C ILE A 82 32.14 -10.47 24.70
N GLY A 83 32.26 -10.22 23.39
CA GLY A 83 31.30 -10.66 22.39
C GLY A 83 29.95 -9.94 22.45
N MET A 84 29.89 -8.80 23.13
CA MET A 84 28.68 -8.02 23.33
C MET A 84 28.69 -6.77 22.46
N ARG A 85 27.56 -6.44 21.82
CA ARG A 85 27.42 -5.19 21.04
C ARG A 85 26.31 -4.32 21.58
N VAL A 86 26.50 -3.01 21.45
CA VAL A 86 25.47 -2.02 21.75
C VAL A 86 24.56 -1.91 20.52
N VAL A 87 23.28 -2.17 20.70
CA VAL A 87 22.24 -2.04 19.68
C VAL A 87 21.76 -0.60 19.60
N ASP A 88 21.52 0.02 20.76
CA ASP A 88 21.05 1.40 20.86
C ASP A 88 21.48 2.04 22.19
N LEU A 89 21.39 3.36 22.28
CA LEU A 89 21.76 4.12 23.47
C LEU A 89 20.82 5.28 23.76
N SER A 90 20.80 5.71 25.01
CA SER A 90 20.12 6.93 25.44
C SER A 90 20.88 7.62 26.58
N LEU A 91 20.87 8.95 26.58
CA LEU A 91 21.44 9.75 27.66
C LEU A 91 20.31 10.42 28.46
N LEU A 92 20.23 10.12 29.76
CA LEU A 92 19.23 10.70 30.64
C LEU A 92 19.56 12.15 31.01
N GLU A 93 18.56 12.92 31.42
CA GLU A 93 18.76 14.28 31.96
C GLU A 93 19.72 14.32 33.16
N SER A 94 19.90 13.20 33.87
CA SER A 94 20.87 13.07 34.95
C SER A 94 22.33 13.03 34.48
N GLY A 95 22.59 12.85 33.16
CA GLY A 95 23.92 12.60 32.61
C GLY A 95 24.33 11.12 32.64
N VAL A 96 23.36 10.23 32.87
CA VAL A 96 23.55 8.78 33.01
C VAL A 96 23.31 8.09 31.67
N PRO A 97 24.33 7.40 31.10
CA PRO A 97 24.16 6.63 29.86
C PRO A 97 23.43 5.30 30.10
N VAL A 98 22.46 5.03 29.22
CA VAL A 98 21.71 3.78 29.14
C VAL A 98 22.03 3.11 27.80
N LEU A 99 22.40 1.84 27.84
CA LEU A 99 22.83 1.06 26.68
C LEU A 99 21.93 -0.16 26.52
N LEU A 100 21.38 -0.36 25.34
CA LEU A 100 20.69 -1.59 24.94
C LEU A 100 21.69 -2.49 24.22
N THR A 101 21.78 -3.75 24.63
CA THR A 101 22.80 -4.67 24.12
C THR A 101 22.17 -5.91 23.48
N THR A 102 22.98 -6.62 22.69
CA THR A 102 22.54 -7.78 21.87
C THR A 102 22.02 -8.97 22.67
N ASP A 103 22.26 -9.04 23.97
CA ASP A 103 21.70 -10.03 24.89
C ASP A 103 20.28 -9.66 25.36
N GLY A 104 19.69 -8.58 24.84
CA GLY A 104 18.35 -8.13 25.18
C GLY A 104 18.27 -7.35 26.50
N CYS A 105 19.40 -7.04 27.13
CA CYS A 105 19.43 -6.28 28.38
C CYS A 105 19.61 -4.77 28.15
N ALA A 106 19.01 -3.98 29.04
CA ALA A 106 19.33 -2.57 29.21
C ALA A 106 20.34 -2.41 30.35
N ARG A 107 21.49 -1.81 30.08
CA ARG A 107 22.57 -1.56 31.04
C ARG A 107 22.67 -0.08 31.33
N ILE A 108 22.71 0.25 32.61
CA ILE A 108 22.87 1.61 33.10
C ILE A 108 24.29 1.75 33.64
N TYR A 109 25.01 2.75 33.13
CA TYR A 109 26.38 3.04 33.54
C TYR A 109 26.44 4.42 34.19
N ASP A 110 27.45 4.63 35.03
CA ASP A 110 27.87 5.99 35.37
C ASP A 110 28.46 6.70 34.15
N ALA A 111 28.56 8.04 34.21
CA ALA A 111 29.11 8.84 33.12
C ALA A 111 30.55 8.44 32.73
N GLY A 112 31.30 7.79 33.63
CA GLY A 112 32.65 7.29 33.38
C GLY A 112 32.72 5.89 32.77
N PHE A 113 31.60 5.19 32.56
CA PHE A 113 31.56 3.76 32.23
C PHE A 113 32.38 2.87 33.19
N SER A 114 32.59 3.33 34.43
CA SER A 114 33.47 2.69 35.42
C SER A 114 32.74 1.67 36.29
N THR A 115 31.42 1.86 36.46
CA THR A 115 30.54 1.05 37.27
C THR A 115 29.32 0.64 36.44
N LEU A 116 29.17 -0.66 36.25
CA LEU A 116 27.94 -1.24 35.75
C LEU A 116 26.96 -1.27 36.94
N ALA A 117 25.89 -0.47 36.90
CA ALA A 117 24.91 -0.44 37.98
C ALA A 117 24.03 -1.70 38.01
N SER A 118 24.31 -2.72 37.20
CA SER A 118 23.61 -4.01 37.27
C SER A 118 24.28 -4.97 38.27
N ASN A 119 24.32 -4.57 39.55
CA ASN A 119 24.36 -5.52 40.68
C ASN A 119 22.95 -5.94 41.12
N ASN A 120 21.95 -5.59 40.31
CA ASN A 120 20.55 -5.66 40.70
C ASN A 120 19.98 -7.07 40.72
N GLU A 121 20.63 -8.10 40.17
CA GLU A 121 20.10 -9.46 40.19
C GLU A 121 19.75 -9.92 41.62
N ARG A 122 20.62 -9.66 42.61
CA ARG A 122 20.37 -10.05 44.01
C ARG A 122 19.37 -9.15 44.74
N GLN A 123 19.28 -7.86 44.39
CA GLN A 123 18.32 -6.94 45.01
C GLN A 123 16.91 -7.04 44.39
N ILE A 124 16.83 -7.45 43.13
CA ILE A 124 15.59 -7.71 42.38
C ILE A 124 15.09 -9.13 42.67
N ALA A 125 15.99 -10.11 42.87
CA ALA A 125 15.64 -11.51 43.13
C ALA A 125 14.64 -11.71 44.29
N GLY A 126 14.72 -10.89 45.33
CA GLY A 126 13.81 -10.91 46.47
C GLY A 126 12.65 -9.91 46.41
N ARG A 127 12.48 -9.17 45.30
CA ARG A 127 11.47 -8.09 45.16
C ARG A 127 10.57 -8.23 43.94
N LEU A 128 11.06 -8.83 42.86
CA LEU A 128 10.36 -8.97 41.59
C LEU A 128 10.58 -10.37 41.03
N PHE A 129 9.50 -10.99 40.56
CA PHE A 129 9.58 -12.26 39.85
C PHE A 129 10.21 -12.06 38.46
N CYS A 130 11.33 -12.74 38.18
CA CYS A 130 12.16 -12.60 36.97
C CYS A 130 12.72 -13.96 36.53
N PRO A 131 11.95 -14.78 35.79
CA PRO A 131 12.33 -16.14 35.43
C PRO A 131 13.55 -16.22 34.50
N THR A 132 13.89 -15.13 33.82
CA THR A 132 15.08 -15.03 32.95
C THR A 132 16.40 -15.08 33.71
N LEU A 133 16.39 -14.93 35.04
CA LEU A 133 17.57 -15.06 35.90
C LEU A 133 17.90 -16.52 36.24
N TRP A 134 17.04 -17.47 35.88
CA TRP A 134 17.20 -18.87 36.25
C TRP A 134 18.05 -19.61 35.20
N SER A 135 18.79 -20.62 35.66
CA SER A 135 19.45 -21.54 34.74
C SER A 135 18.41 -22.39 33.98
N THR A 136 18.82 -22.94 32.83
CA THR A 136 17.96 -23.84 32.03
C THR A 136 17.49 -25.05 32.84
N SER A 137 18.34 -25.57 33.73
CA SER A 137 18.02 -26.70 34.61
C SER A 137 16.99 -26.32 35.66
N SER A 138 17.18 -25.15 36.30
CA SER A 138 16.26 -24.58 37.27
C SER A 138 14.87 -24.30 36.66
N THR A 139 14.84 -23.70 35.48
CA THR A 139 13.60 -23.42 34.74
C THR A 139 12.83 -24.71 34.42
N LYS A 140 13.52 -25.74 33.91
CA LYS A 140 12.91 -27.06 33.64
C LYS A 140 12.34 -27.69 34.90
N LEU A 141 13.04 -27.61 36.03
CA LEU A 141 12.57 -28.20 37.28
C LEU A 141 11.33 -27.49 37.81
N VAL A 142 11.36 -26.16 37.90
CA VAL A 142 10.20 -25.36 38.35
C VAL A 142 9.00 -25.61 37.46
N LYS A 143 9.20 -25.61 36.14
CA LYS A 143 8.17 -25.93 35.17
C LYS A 143 7.59 -27.32 35.35
N TYR A 144 8.45 -28.33 35.56
CA TYR A 144 8.01 -29.68 35.88
C TYR A 144 7.18 -29.68 37.16
N THR A 145 7.63 -29.05 38.25
CA THR A 145 6.89 -29.00 39.52
C THR A 145 5.52 -28.32 39.39
N LEU A 146 5.41 -27.27 38.57
CA LEU A 146 4.15 -26.55 38.31
C LEU A 146 3.16 -27.38 37.48
N LEU A 147 3.67 -28.23 36.58
CA LEU A 147 2.88 -29.05 35.65
C LEU A 147 2.66 -30.49 36.11
N GLU A 148 3.53 -31.05 36.96
CA GLU A 148 3.45 -32.41 37.51
C GLU A 148 2.13 -32.65 38.24
N GLN A 149 1.61 -31.63 38.91
CA GLN A 149 0.33 -31.71 39.61
C GLN A 149 -0.89 -31.82 38.69
N VAL A 150 -0.73 -31.52 37.39
CA VAL A 150 -1.81 -31.70 36.40
C VAL A 150 -1.98 -33.16 36.01
N ALA A 151 -0.95 -34.00 36.21
CA ALA A 151 -1.08 -35.44 35.99
C ALA A 151 -1.94 -36.15 37.05
N PHE A 152 -2.27 -35.48 38.17
CA PHE A 152 -2.88 -36.10 39.36
C PHE A 152 -4.16 -35.41 39.88
N ASP A 153 -4.79 -34.49 39.14
CA ASP A 153 -6.00 -33.75 39.55
C ASP A 153 -5.90 -33.12 40.97
N GLN A 154 -4.75 -32.52 41.29
CA GLN A 154 -4.54 -31.85 42.57
C GLN A 154 -4.66 -30.32 42.45
N PRO A 155 -5.19 -29.64 43.50
CA PRO A 155 -5.25 -28.18 43.53
C PRO A 155 -3.85 -27.57 43.43
N PRO A 156 -3.72 -26.33 42.91
CA PRO A 156 -2.42 -25.66 42.81
C PRO A 156 -1.74 -25.60 44.19
N PRO A 157 -0.44 -25.95 44.29
CA PRO A 157 0.25 -26.01 45.55
C PRO A 157 0.60 -24.58 46.01
N SER A 158 0.68 -24.36 47.33
CA SER A 158 1.19 -23.09 47.85
C SER A 158 2.65 -22.88 47.44
N VAL A 159 3.10 -21.62 47.41
CA VAL A 159 4.49 -21.28 47.14
C VAL A 159 5.44 -22.10 48.02
N GLU A 160 5.16 -22.21 49.31
CA GLU A 160 6.00 -22.92 50.28
C GLU A 160 6.13 -24.40 49.94
N THR A 161 5.05 -25.02 49.46
CA THR A 161 5.05 -26.44 49.07
C THR A 161 5.96 -26.68 47.86
N ILE A 162 5.99 -25.74 46.91
CA ILE A 162 6.88 -25.80 45.74
C ILE A 162 8.33 -25.62 46.20
N VAL A 163 8.59 -24.63 47.06
CA VAL A 163 9.93 -24.35 47.58
C VAL A 163 10.48 -25.54 48.39
N GLU A 164 9.65 -26.21 49.19
CA GLU A 164 10.04 -27.44 49.92
C GLU A 164 10.42 -28.59 48.97
N ARG A 165 9.65 -28.79 47.89
CA ARG A 165 9.96 -29.83 46.88
C ARG A 165 11.26 -29.52 46.15
N LEU A 166 11.48 -28.25 45.77
CA LEU A 166 12.73 -27.79 45.18
C LEU A 166 13.91 -27.97 46.15
N GLY A 167 13.68 -27.81 47.46
CA GLY A 167 14.68 -28.07 48.50
C GLY A 167 15.17 -29.53 48.56
N ARG A 168 14.39 -30.49 48.03
CA ARG A 168 14.77 -31.91 47.94
C ARG A 168 15.46 -32.28 46.62
N SER A 169 15.62 -31.33 45.70
CA SER A 169 16.23 -31.55 44.39
C SER A 169 17.77 -31.52 44.46
N SER A 170 18.42 -32.07 43.42
CA SER A 170 19.88 -32.05 43.28
C SER A 170 20.46 -30.73 42.78
N ILE A 171 19.68 -29.65 42.80
CA ILE A 171 20.10 -28.31 42.38
C ILE A 171 21.14 -27.75 43.36
N ASP A 172 22.01 -26.87 42.89
CA ASP A 172 22.99 -26.17 43.72
C ASP A 172 22.31 -25.34 44.83
N GLU A 173 23.00 -25.16 45.96
CA GLU A 173 22.44 -24.44 47.10
C GLU A 173 22.16 -22.97 46.80
N PHE A 174 22.98 -22.35 45.95
CA PHE A 174 22.78 -20.97 45.51
C PHE A 174 21.53 -20.84 44.63
N GLU A 175 21.38 -21.72 43.64
CA GLU A 175 20.20 -21.75 42.75
C GLU A 175 18.92 -22.03 43.53
N ARG A 176 18.95 -22.93 44.52
CA ARG A 176 17.81 -23.20 45.41
C ARG A 176 17.38 -21.97 46.20
N SER A 177 18.34 -21.20 46.74
CA SER A 177 18.03 -19.96 47.46
C SER A 177 17.37 -18.93 46.54
N LEU A 178 17.94 -18.73 45.35
CA LEU A 178 17.41 -17.80 44.34
C LEU A 178 16.00 -18.18 43.90
N LEU A 179 15.76 -19.44 43.57
CA LEU A 179 14.43 -19.95 43.20
C LEU A 179 13.41 -19.76 44.32
N GLY A 180 13.81 -20.01 45.57
CA GLY A 180 12.95 -19.81 46.73
C GLY A 180 12.52 -18.35 46.91
N GLU A 181 13.44 -17.40 46.77
CA GLU A 181 13.12 -15.96 46.81
C GLU A 181 12.22 -15.54 45.66
N GLN A 182 12.52 -16.00 44.44
CA GLN A 182 11.76 -15.70 43.24
C GLN A 182 10.32 -16.22 43.32
N LEU A 183 10.12 -17.47 43.75
CA LEU A 183 8.78 -18.05 43.93
C LEU A 183 7.98 -17.34 45.03
N ARG A 184 8.64 -16.85 46.09
CA ARG A 184 7.98 -16.00 47.11
C ARG A 184 7.56 -14.64 46.57
N CYS A 185 8.27 -14.09 45.58
CA CYS A 185 7.86 -12.86 44.90
C CYS A 185 6.60 -13.05 44.03
N LEU A 186 6.34 -14.27 43.57
CA LEU A 186 5.14 -14.62 42.80
C LEU A 186 3.87 -14.53 43.67
N GLY A 187 3.94 -15.09 44.87
CA GLY A 187 2.82 -15.20 45.80
C GLY A 187 1.73 -16.20 45.37
N ASP A 188 0.95 -16.66 46.34
CA ASP A 188 -0.16 -17.60 46.13
C ASP A 188 -1.28 -17.08 45.18
N PRO A 189 -1.62 -15.78 45.10
CA PRO A 189 -2.69 -15.30 44.22
C PRO A 189 -2.42 -15.57 42.74
N LEU A 190 -1.18 -15.39 42.28
CA LEU A 190 -0.81 -15.68 40.89
C LEU A 190 -0.77 -17.19 40.62
N LEU A 191 -0.38 -18.02 41.60
CA LEU A 191 -0.46 -19.48 41.50
C LEU A 191 -1.92 -19.97 41.45
N SER A 192 -2.82 -19.34 42.20
CA SER A 192 -4.25 -19.65 42.13
C SER A 192 -4.84 -19.32 40.75
N GLY A 193 -4.28 -18.33 40.04
CA GLY A 193 -4.62 -18.02 38.66
C GLY A 193 -4.20 -19.08 37.64
N LEU A 194 -3.36 -20.05 38.02
CA LEU A 194 -3.02 -21.23 37.21
C LEU A 194 -4.11 -22.30 37.24
N ASP A 195 -5.14 -22.13 38.07
CA ASP A 195 -6.28 -23.05 38.11
C ASP A 195 -7.11 -22.89 36.82
N CYS A 196 -6.98 -23.88 35.94
CA CYS A 196 -7.58 -23.87 34.61
C CYS A 196 -8.30 -25.19 34.38
N SER A 197 -9.44 -25.14 33.70
CA SER A 197 -10.25 -26.31 33.36
C SER A 197 -9.55 -27.28 32.39
N SER A 198 -8.55 -26.80 31.62
CA SER A 198 -7.82 -27.61 30.64
C SER A 198 -6.30 -27.58 30.84
N LEU A 199 -5.67 -28.75 30.68
CA LEU A 199 -4.20 -28.93 30.74
C LEU A 199 -3.48 -27.98 29.79
N ALA A 200 -4.00 -27.79 28.57
CA ALA A 200 -3.44 -26.86 27.60
C ALA A 200 -3.47 -25.40 28.09
N GLY A 201 -4.55 -24.99 28.76
CA GLY A 201 -4.65 -23.66 29.37
C GLY A 201 -3.62 -23.45 30.48
N ARG A 202 -3.42 -24.46 31.34
CA ARG A 202 -2.41 -24.40 32.40
C ARG A 202 -0.98 -24.40 31.85
N CYS A 203 -0.67 -25.25 30.87
CA CYS A 203 0.63 -25.22 30.17
C CYS A 203 0.91 -23.85 29.54
N ARG A 204 -0.10 -23.23 28.93
CA ARG A 204 0.01 -21.87 28.37
C ARG A 204 0.34 -20.84 29.44
N LEU A 205 -0.36 -20.85 30.58
CA LEU A 205 -0.10 -19.90 31.67
C LEU A 205 1.27 -20.10 32.32
N VAL A 206 1.72 -21.36 32.49
CA VAL A 206 3.07 -21.64 32.99
C VAL A 206 4.13 -21.14 32.00
N ALA A 207 3.95 -21.36 30.69
CA ALA A 207 4.84 -20.81 29.67
C ALA A 207 4.84 -19.27 29.67
N GLN A 208 3.68 -18.64 29.87
CA GLN A 208 3.56 -17.17 30.00
C GLN A 208 4.30 -16.68 31.23
N LEU A 209 4.17 -17.40 32.35
CA LEU A 209 4.85 -17.07 33.59
C LEU A 209 6.36 -17.12 33.41
N LEU A 210 6.89 -18.11 32.71
CA LEU A 210 8.33 -18.28 32.47
C LEU A 210 8.89 -17.39 31.36
N GLY A 211 8.03 -16.65 30.64
CA GLY A 211 8.43 -15.82 29.49
C GLY A 211 8.79 -16.63 28.24
N GLU A 212 8.38 -17.90 28.15
CA GLU A 212 8.68 -18.79 27.02
C GLU A 212 7.70 -18.56 25.87
N GLN A 213 7.91 -17.48 25.10
CA GLN A 213 6.97 -17.03 24.06
C GLN A 213 6.59 -18.11 23.03
N TRP A 214 7.55 -18.97 22.64
CA TRP A 214 7.27 -20.08 21.73
C TRP A 214 6.24 -21.06 22.30
N GLU A 215 6.37 -21.42 23.58
CA GLU A 215 5.42 -22.33 24.24
C GLU A 215 4.07 -21.69 24.49
N VAL A 216 4.05 -20.40 24.81
CA VAL A 216 2.81 -19.65 24.88
C VAL A 216 2.05 -19.79 23.57
N ASN A 217 2.73 -19.54 22.44
CA ASN A 217 2.14 -19.66 21.12
C ASN A 217 1.70 -21.11 20.84
N PHE A 218 2.55 -22.09 21.09
CA PHE A 218 2.26 -23.51 20.89
C PHE A 218 1.02 -23.96 21.68
N TRP A 219 0.98 -23.72 22.99
CA TRP A 219 -0.14 -24.11 23.83
C TRP A 219 -1.40 -23.31 23.53
N THR A 220 -1.28 -22.08 23.03
CA THR A 220 -2.44 -21.31 22.53
C THR A 220 -3.07 -21.99 21.31
N VAL A 221 -2.25 -22.43 20.34
CA VAL A 221 -2.72 -23.19 19.17
C VAL A 221 -3.38 -24.50 19.60
N VAL A 222 -2.72 -25.25 20.51
CA VAL A 222 -3.25 -26.54 21.01
C VAL A 222 -4.56 -26.34 21.77
N GLN A 223 -4.64 -25.32 22.63
CA GLN A 223 -5.84 -25.03 23.40
C GLN A 223 -7.02 -24.64 22.50
N ASP A 224 -6.76 -23.88 21.43
CA ASP A 224 -7.79 -23.51 20.46
C ASP A 224 -8.24 -24.71 19.60
N ALA A 225 -7.30 -25.59 19.22
CA ALA A 225 -7.60 -26.82 18.48
C ALA A 225 -8.44 -27.83 19.30
N LEU A 226 -8.24 -27.89 20.62
CA LEU A 226 -8.99 -28.77 21.51
C LEU A 226 -10.33 -28.17 21.94
N GLU A 227 -10.37 -26.86 22.20
CA GLU A 227 -11.51 -26.13 22.75
C GLU A 227 -11.76 -24.85 21.95
N PRO A 228 -12.24 -24.93 20.70
CA PRO A 228 -12.50 -23.76 19.88
C PRO A 228 -13.62 -22.91 20.52
N LEU A 229 -13.43 -21.57 20.60
CA LEU A 229 -14.47 -20.70 21.16
C LEU A 229 -15.73 -20.65 20.29
N SER A 230 -15.53 -20.66 18.97
CA SER A 230 -16.57 -20.76 17.95
C SER A 230 -15.93 -21.11 16.61
N ASN A 231 -16.72 -21.50 15.60
CA ASN A 231 -16.23 -21.70 14.24
C ASN A 231 -15.61 -20.44 13.60
N GLU A 232 -15.83 -19.25 14.17
CA GLU A 232 -15.40 -17.97 13.59
C GLU A 232 -14.33 -17.22 14.40
N THR A 233 -14.02 -17.66 15.63
CA THR A 233 -13.14 -16.92 16.54
C THR A 233 -12.09 -17.82 17.16
N VAL A 234 -10.84 -17.47 16.92
CA VAL A 234 -9.68 -18.20 17.42
C VAL A 234 -8.83 -17.35 18.37
N ARG A 235 -8.29 -17.99 19.41
CA ARG A 235 -7.43 -17.40 20.46
C ARG A 235 -5.97 -17.14 20.01
N LEU A 236 -5.67 -17.10 18.72
CA LEU A 236 -4.29 -17.04 18.22
C LEU A 236 -3.70 -15.61 18.19
N PRO A 237 -2.39 -15.46 18.45
CA PRO A 237 -1.70 -14.19 18.27
C PRO A 237 -1.64 -13.78 16.78
N ASN A 238 -1.59 -12.47 16.51
CA ASN A 238 -1.50 -11.94 15.14
C ASN A 238 -0.25 -12.39 14.37
N CYS A 239 0.83 -12.78 15.05
CA CYS A 239 2.04 -13.32 14.40
C CYS A 239 1.86 -14.75 13.84
N LEU A 240 0.70 -15.36 14.07
CA LEU A 240 0.32 -16.69 13.59
C LEU A 240 -1.02 -16.63 12.81
N ASP A 241 -1.29 -15.49 12.19
CA ASP A 241 -2.44 -15.24 11.30
C ASP A 241 -2.68 -16.35 10.27
N TYR A 242 -1.63 -16.95 9.68
CA TYR A 242 -1.75 -18.06 8.74
C TYR A 242 -2.45 -19.31 9.30
N LEU A 243 -2.50 -19.47 10.62
CA LEU A 243 -3.21 -20.57 11.28
C LEU A 243 -4.68 -20.24 11.55
N PHE A 244 -5.13 -19.00 11.25
CA PHE A 244 -6.52 -18.61 11.45
C PHE A 244 -7.43 -19.37 10.48
N PRO A 245 -8.69 -19.65 10.86
CA PRO A 245 -9.69 -20.15 9.94
C PRO A 245 -9.84 -19.19 8.75
N SER A 246 -10.08 -19.73 7.56
CA SER A 246 -10.07 -18.94 6.31
C SER A 246 -11.08 -17.79 6.29
N GLY A 247 -12.17 -17.86 7.07
CA GLY A 247 -13.10 -16.76 7.25
C GLY A 247 -12.53 -15.62 8.10
N GLN A 248 -11.92 -15.94 9.24
CA GLN A 248 -11.31 -14.97 10.14
C GLN A 248 -10.08 -14.31 9.50
N PHE A 249 -9.21 -15.09 8.85
CA PHE A 249 -8.06 -14.59 8.12
C PHE A 249 -8.47 -13.50 7.11
N ARG A 250 -9.46 -13.79 6.26
CA ARG A 250 -9.99 -12.83 5.28
C ARG A 250 -10.55 -11.56 5.93
N ARG A 251 -11.22 -11.68 7.09
CA ARG A 251 -11.78 -10.52 7.81
C ARG A 251 -10.69 -9.63 8.41
N VAL A 252 -9.66 -10.22 9.01
CA VAL A 252 -8.54 -9.48 9.60
C VAL A 252 -7.73 -8.76 8.51
N GLU A 253 -7.40 -9.47 7.43
CA GLU A 253 -6.73 -8.89 6.27
C GLU A 253 -7.54 -7.75 5.65
N TRP A 254 -8.84 -7.93 5.46
CA TRP A 254 -9.72 -6.88 4.97
C TRP A 254 -9.76 -5.65 5.90
N ALA A 255 -9.83 -5.85 7.21
CA ALA A 255 -9.88 -4.76 8.18
C ALA A 255 -8.56 -3.96 8.21
N ALA A 256 -7.42 -4.66 8.17
CA ALA A 256 -6.10 -4.04 8.08
C ALA A 256 -5.95 -3.21 6.79
N LEU A 257 -6.36 -3.80 5.66
CA LEU A 257 -6.33 -3.15 4.36
C LEU A 257 -7.26 -1.93 4.30
N SER A 258 -8.50 -2.06 4.77
CA SER A 258 -9.48 -0.96 4.81
C SER A 258 -8.97 0.23 5.61
N SER A 259 -8.28 -0.04 6.73
CA SER A 259 -7.68 1.00 7.56
C SER A 259 -6.49 1.69 6.87
N SER A 260 -5.71 0.94 6.08
CA SER A 260 -4.61 1.49 5.28
C SER A 260 -5.15 2.37 4.14
N LEU A 261 -6.23 1.95 3.48
CA LEU A 261 -6.87 2.68 2.39
C LEU A 261 -7.48 4.02 2.86
N SER A 262 -8.06 4.06 4.05
CA SER A 262 -8.67 5.28 4.60
C SER A 262 -7.67 6.37 4.98
N LEU A 263 -6.39 6.02 5.19
CA LEU A 263 -5.34 6.99 5.49
C LEU A 263 -4.91 7.84 4.28
N GLY A 264 -5.32 7.49 3.06
CA GLY A 264 -5.22 8.34 1.86
C GLY A 264 -3.81 8.65 1.34
N ALA A 265 -2.74 8.22 2.02
CA ALA A 265 -1.35 8.56 1.69
C ALA A 265 -0.52 7.31 1.35
N ALA A 266 -1.00 6.47 0.43
CA ALA A 266 -0.27 5.29 -0.02
C ALA A 266 0.71 5.66 -1.15
N GLY A 267 1.99 5.33 -0.98
CA GLY A 267 2.96 5.41 -2.08
C GLY A 267 2.67 4.35 -3.15
N ARG A 268 3.10 4.55 -4.39
CA ARG A 268 2.85 3.64 -5.54
C ARG A 268 3.05 2.14 -5.23
N ARG A 269 4.13 1.80 -4.52
CA ARG A 269 4.44 0.41 -4.15
C ARG A 269 3.40 -0.18 -3.19
N GLN A 270 2.87 0.65 -2.30
CA GLN A 270 1.82 0.30 -1.37
C GLN A 270 0.47 0.17 -2.07
N THR A 271 0.14 1.09 -3.00
CA THR A 271 -1.06 1.00 -3.86
C THR A 271 -1.07 -0.30 -4.64
N ARG A 272 0.04 -0.67 -5.28
CA ARG A 272 0.16 -1.95 -6.01
C ARG A 272 -0.03 -3.17 -5.09
N ASN A 273 0.52 -3.13 -3.88
CA ASN A 273 0.30 -4.20 -2.90
C ASN A 273 -1.17 -4.26 -2.46
N HIS A 274 -1.83 -3.11 -2.27
CA HIS A 274 -3.25 -3.05 -1.95
C HIS A 274 -4.09 -3.67 -3.08
N VAL A 275 -3.86 -3.33 -4.35
CA VAL A 275 -4.54 -3.97 -5.50
C VAL A 275 -4.36 -5.49 -5.45
N ALA A 276 -3.12 -5.96 -5.26
CA ALA A 276 -2.84 -7.40 -5.21
C ALA A 276 -3.62 -8.09 -4.07
N THR A 277 -3.62 -7.51 -2.87
CA THR A 277 -4.37 -8.04 -1.72
C THR A 277 -5.88 -8.02 -1.97
N LEU A 278 -6.44 -6.94 -2.55
CA LEU A 278 -7.86 -6.84 -2.90
C LEU A 278 -8.29 -7.96 -3.86
N VAL A 279 -7.48 -8.23 -4.88
CA VAL A 279 -7.73 -9.30 -5.85
C VAL A 279 -7.67 -10.68 -5.16
N LEU A 280 -6.69 -10.91 -4.28
CA LEU A 280 -6.58 -12.17 -3.53
C LEU A 280 -7.74 -12.39 -2.55
N LEU A 281 -8.27 -11.31 -1.96
CA LEU A 281 -9.45 -11.34 -1.10
C LEU A 281 -10.77 -11.49 -1.90
N GLY A 282 -10.72 -11.42 -3.23
CA GLY A 282 -11.89 -11.48 -4.11
C GLY A 282 -12.72 -10.19 -4.15
N GLN A 283 -12.15 -9.06 -3.68
CA GLN A 283 -12.78 -7.74 -3.65
C GLN A 283 -12.42 -6.96 -4.94
N SER A 284 -12.88 -7.47 -6.08
CA SER A 284 -12.52 -6.93 -7.39
C SER A 284 -13.06 -5.51 -7.63
N ASP A 285 -14.26 -5.19 -7.13
CA ASP A 285 -14.85 -3.84 -7.25
C ASP A 285 -13.94 -2.78 -6.60
N ALA A 286 -13.49 -3.02 -5.37
CA ALA A 286 -12.58 -2.13 -4.66
C ALA A 286 -11.21 -2.01 -5.36
N ALA A 287 -10.73 -3.09 -5.98
CA ALA A 287 -9.49 -3.08 -6.76
C ALA A 287 -9.63 -2.21 -8.02
N VAL A 288 -10.76 -2.31 -8.72
CA VAL A 288 -11.08 -1.48 -9.90
C VAL A 288 -11.14 -0.01 -9.51
N GLU A 289 -11.85 0.34 -8.43
CA GLU A 289 -11.96 1.72 -7.95
C GLU A 289 -10.59 2.33 -7.62
N LEU A 290 -9.73 1.55 -6.95
CA LEU A 290 -8.39 2.01 -6.58
C LEU A 290 -7.47 2.21 -7.79
N LEU A 291 -7.52 1.29 -8.77
CA LEU A 291 -6.77 1.43 -10.03
C LEU A 291 -7.23 2.66 -10.82
N LEU A 292 -8.54 2.89 -10.89
CA LEU A 292 -9.12 4.04 -11.59
C LEU A 292 -8.79 5.36 -10.88
N ALA A 293 -8.81 5.38 -9.55
CA ALA A 293 -8.41 6.56 -8.77
C ALA A 293 -6.94 6.95 -9.03
N GLU A 294 -6.04 5.97 -9.13
CA GLU A 294 -4.64 6.21 -9.49
C GLU A 294 -4.52 6.72 -10.95
N THR A 295 -5.41 6.28 -11.84
CA THR A 295 -5.43 6.83 -13.22
C THR A 295 -5.91 8.28 -13.33
N ALA A 296 -6.42 8.89 -12.26
CA ALA A 296 -6.78 10.30 -12.25
C ALA A 296 -5.62 11.23 -11.85
N ASP A 297 -4.54 10.68 -11.25
CA ASP A 297 -3.42 11.48 -10.77
C ASP A 297 -2.39 11.73 -11.89
N PRO A 298 -2.16 12.98 -12.34
CA PRO A 298 -1.25 13.28 -13.45
C PRO A 298 0.22 12.96 -13.16
N THR A 299 0.59 12.68 -11.91
CA THR A 299 1.98 12.37 -11.54
C THR A 299 2.45 10.99 -11.98
N HIS A 300 1.56 10.11 -12.45
CA HIS A 300 1.86 8.70 -12.71
C HIS A 300 1.57 8.24 -14.15
N ALA A 301 1.65 9.17 -15.13
CA ALA A 301 1.32 9.00 -16.56
C ALA A 301 1.72 7.64 -17.18
N ASP A 302 2.90 7.13 -16.83
CA ASP A 302 3.46 5.87 -17.36
C ASP A 302 2.63 4.62 -17.00
N THR A 303 1.93 4.61 -15.85
CA THR A 303 1.18 3.44 -15.37
C THR A 303 -0.32 3.50 -15.63
N HIS A 304 -0.86 4.63 -16.13
CA HIS A 304 -2.31 4.77 -16.37
C HIS A 304 -2.84 3.76 -17.38
N TYR A 305 -2.01 3.41 -18.37
CA TYR A 305 -2.40 2.44 -19.37
C TYR A 305 -2.53 1.04 -18.79
N GLU A 306 -1.52 0.60 -18.04
CA GLU A 306 -1.52 -0.71 -17.39
C GLU A 306 -2.66 -0.83 -16.37
N ASN A 307 -2.84 0.21 -15.55
CA ASN A 307 -3.90 0.26 -14.55
C ASN A 307 -5.30 0.25 -15.19
N GLY A 308 -5.50 0.98 -16.29
CA GLY A 308 -6.77 0.98 -17.03
C GLY A 308 -7.09 -0.39 -17.64
N LEU A 309 -6.10 -1.07 -18.21
CA LEU A 309 -6.28 -2.43 -18.74
C LEU A 309 -6.59 -3.44 -17.62
N GLN A 310 -5.86 -3.37 -16.50
CA GLN A 310 -6.11 -4.24 -15.35
C GLN A 310 -7.50 -4.02 -14.77
N ALA A 311 -7.96 -2.77 -14.66
CA ALA A 311 -9.31 -2.44 -14.21
C ALA A 311 -10.39 -3.05 -15.14
N CYS A 312 -10.21 -2.93 -16.47
CA CYS A 312 -11.11 -3.56 -17.43
C CYS A 312 -11.16 -5.08 -17.31
N LEU A 313 -10.00 -5.73 -17.15
CA LEU A 313 -9.91 -7.19 -17.00
C LEU A 313 -10.54 -7.69 -15.70
N LEU A 314 -10.32 -6.98 -14.58
CA LEU A 314 -10.93 -7.31 -13.30
C LEU A 314 -12.46 -7.16 -13.35
N ALA A 315 -12.95 -6.10 -14.00
CA ALA A 315 -14.38 -5.87 -14.17
C ALA A 315 -15.04 -6.90 -15.12
N ALA A 316 -14.27 -7.54 -16.01
CA ALA A 316 -14.76 -8.58 -16.92
C ALA A 316 -14.93 -9.97 -16.27
N ASP A 317 -14.46 -10.16 -15.02
CA ASP A 317 -14.63 -11.42 -14.30
C ASP A 317 -16.12 -11.78 -14.09
N HIS A 318 -16.46 -13.07 -14.12
CA HIS A 318 -17.83 -13.62 -14.11
C HIS A 318 -18.67 -13.20 -12.89
N ARG A 319 -18.02 -12.69 -11.84
CA ARG A 319 -18.66 -12.21 -10.62
C ARG A 319 -19.37 -10.87 -10.80
N HIS A 320 -19.01 -10.07 -11.79
CA HIS A 320 -19.63 -8.78 -12.03
C HIS A 320 -20.78 -8.88 -13.04
N SER A 321 -21.77 -8.01 -12.87
CA SER A 321 -22.77 -7.80 -13.91
C SER A 321 -22.09 -7.29 -15.18
N SER A 322 -22.51 -7.78 -16.34
CA SER A 322 -22.11 -7.24 -17.65
C SER A 322 -22.29 -5.72 -17.72
N ALA A 323 -23.23 -5.16 -16.96
CA ALA A 323 -23.44 -3.72 -16.85
C ALA A 323 -22.31 -2.98 -16.11
N HIS A 324 -21.71 -3.57 -15.06
CA HIS A 324 -20.58 -2.97 -14.35
C HIS A 324 -19.34 -2.96 -15.25
N CYS A 325 -19.02 -4.11 -15.86
CA CYS A 325 -17.95 -4.24 -16.85
C CYS A 325 -18.04 -3.19 -17.97
N ARG A 326 -19.23 -3.03 -18.57
CA ARG A 326 -19.47 -2.03 -19.64
C ARG A 326 -19.22 -0.60 -19.17
N ARG A 327 -19.57 -0.24 -17.94
CA ARG A 327 -19.33 1.10 -17.38
C ARG A 327 -17.83 1.35 -17.14
N THR A 328 -17.13 0.38 -16.56
CA THR A 328 -15.69 0.47 -16.32
C THR A 328 -14.91 0.62 -17.63
N ILE A 329 -15.21 -0.22 -18.63
CA ILE A 329 -14.59 -0.12 -19.96
C ILE A 329 -14.90 1.23 -20.61
N GLN A 330 -16.15 1.72 -20.50
CA GLN A 330 -16.50 3.03 -21.02
C GLN A 330 -15.68 4.16 -20.36
N LEU A 331 -15.54 4.14 -19.04
CA LEU A 331 -14.79 5.17 -18.31
C LEU A 331 -13.31 5.18 -18.72
N VAL A 332 -12.69 4.00 -18.78
CA VAL A 332 -11.29 3.85 -19.23
C VAL A 332 -11.14 4.35 -20.66
N ALA A 333 -12.07 3.98 -21.56
CA ALA A 333 -12.07 4.42 -22.94
C ALA A 333 -12.14 5.95 -23.07
N THR A 334 -13.06 6.60 -22.34
CA THR A 334 -13.19 8.06 -22.38
C THR A 334 -11.97 8.76 -21.80
N ASN A 335 -11.38 8.22 -20.73
CA ASN A 335 -10.15 8.76 -20.14
C ASN A 335 -8.97 8.67 -21.11
N TRP A 336 -8.82 7.56 -21.83
CA TRP A 336 -7.77 7.40 -22.83
C TRP A 336 -7.93 8.34 -24.03
N ILE A 337 -9.16 8.55 -24.50
CA ILE A 337 -9.45 9.53 -25.55
C ILE A 337 -9.06 10.94 -25.07
N ALA A 338 -9.43 11.32 -23.85
CA ALA A 338 -9.06 12.60 -23.27
C ALA A 338 -7.53 12.76 -23.08
N ALA A 339 -6.82 11.66 -22.77
CA ALA A 339 -5.37 11.63 -22.66
C ALA A 339 -4.63 11.60 -24.02
N GLY A 340 -5.35 11.64 -25.15
CA GLY A 340 -4.77 11.67 -26.49
C GLY A 340 -4.56 10.30 -27.15
N ARG A 341 -4.93 9.20 -26.48
CA ARG A 341 -4.88 7.83 -27.02
C ARG A 341 -6.20 7.45 -27.69
N LEU A 342 -6.50 8.15 -28.77
CA LEU A 342 -7.80 8.07 -29.44
C LEU A 342 -8.17 6.65 -29.90
N LEU A 343 -7.27 5.97 -30.62
CA LEU A 343 -7.55 4.65 -31.21
C LEU A 343 -7.82 3.57 -30.17
N ASP A 344 -7.02 3.54 -29.09
CA ASP A 344 -7.19 2.55 -28.02
C ASP A 344 -8.54 2.71 -27.32
N GLY A 345 -8.95 3.96 -27.05
CA GLY A 345 -10.27 4.24 -26.48
C GLY A 345 -11.41 3.89 -27.43
N ILE A 346 -11.26 4.13 -28.74
CA ILE A 346 -12.24 3.71 -29.75
C ILE A 346 -12.41 2.19 -29.76
N TRP A 347 -11.31 1.43 -29.74
CA TRP A 347 -11.37 -0.03 -29.72
C TRP A 347 -12.13 -0.55 -28.49
N LEU A 348 -11.90 0.06 -27.32
CA LEU A 348 -12.67 -0.27 -26.11
C LEU A 348 -14.17 0.06 -26.26
N LEU A 349 -14.54 1.20 -26.86
CA LEU A 349 -15.94 1.54 -27.11
C LEU A 349 -16.62 0.55 -28.07
N CYS A 350 -15.89 0.07 -29.07
CA CYS A 350 -16.40 -0.95 -29.99
C CYS A 350 -16.67 -2.29 -29.29
N LEU A 351 -15.86 -2.68 -28.30
CA LEU A 351 -16.07 -3.91 -27.52
C LEU A 351 -17.35 -3.89 -26.67
N ILE A 352 -17.85 -2.70 -26.31
CA ILE A 352 -19.06 -2.53 -25.47
C ILE A 352 -20.29 -2.10 -26.27
N ASP A 353 -20.30 -2.32 -27.58
CA ASP A 353 -21.39 -1.96 -28.50
C ASP A 353 -21.72 -0.45 -28.51
N LYS A 354 -20.69 0.39 -28.34
CA LYS A 354 -20.80 1.87 -28.43
C LYS A 354 -20.15 2.43 -29.69
N GLN A 355 -20.37 1.78 -30.82
CA GLN A 355 -19.77 2.16 -32.10
C GLN A 355 -20.24 3.55 -32.57
N MET A 356 -21.47 3.96 -32.25
CA MET A 356 -21.95 5.32 -32.54
C MET A 356 -21.15 6.40 -31.81
N ASP A 357 -20.83 6.19 -30.54
CA ASP A 357 -20.03 7.14 -29.78
C ASP A 357 -18.59 7.16 -30.28
N ALA A 358 -18.04 5.99 -30.65
CA ALA A 358 -16.73 5.89 -31.29
C ALA A 358 -16.65 6.69 -32.61
N CYS A 359 -17.67 6.59 -33.48
CA CYS A 359 -17.75 7.39 -34.71
C CYS A 359 -17.78 8.90 -34.40
N ARG A 360 -18.53 9.33 -33.38
CA ARG A 360 -18.58 10.75 -32.97
C ARG A 360 -17.21 11.25 -32.49
N TYR A 361 -16.48 10.46 -31.72
CA TYR A 361 -15.11 10.81 -31.31
C TYR A 361 -14.17 10.87 -32.53
N LEU A 362 -14.21 9.90 -33.44
CA LEU A 362 -13.40 9.97 -34.67
C LEU A 362 -13.65 11.27 -35.45
N GLN A 363 -14.92 11.65 -35.62
CA GLN A 363 -15.29 12.89 -36.29
C GLN A 363 -14.80 14.14 -35.54
N SER A 364 -14.92 14.19 -34.21
CA SER A 364 -14.47 15.36 -33.44
C SER A 364 -12.95 15.56 -33.50
N PHE A 365 -12.18 14.49 -33.70
CA PHE A 365 -10.73 14.53 -33.86
C PHE A 365 -10.29 14.63 -35.34
N GLY A 366 -11.22 14.77 -36.29
CA GLY A 366 -10.93 14.97 -37.72
C GLY A 366 -10.70 13.67 -38.52
N TYR A 367 -10.88 12.50 -37.93
CA TYR A 367 -10.72 11.18 -38.56
C TYR A 367 -12.00 10.74 -39.29
N TRP A 368 -12.39 11.53 -40.29
CA TRP A 368 -13.67 11.36 -40.98
C TRP A 368 -13.79 10.05 -41.76
N GLU A 369 -12.77 9.70 -42.55
CA GLU A 369 -12.79 8.48 -43.35
C GLU A 369 -12.85 7.22 -42.46
N GLN A 370 -12.07 7.18 -41.37
CA GLN A 370 -12.14 6.08 -40.41
C GLN A 370 -13.51 5.99 -39.73
N SER A 371 -14.16 7.13 -39.46
CA SER A 371 -15.52 7.13 -38.89
C SER A 371 -16.54 6.47 -39.81
N VAL A 372 -16.43 6.71 -41.12
CA VAL A 372 -17.33 6.13 -42.13
C VAL A 372 -17.02 4.66 -42.34
N TRP A 373 -15.74 4.28 -42.34
CA TRP A 373 -15.35 2.88 -42.41
C TRP A 373 -15.92 2.08 -41.23
N LEU A 374 -15.74 2.59 -40.00
CA LEU A 374 -16.29 1.95 -38.80
C LEU A 374 -17.81 1.87 -38.86
N ALA A 375 -18.48 2.94 -39.28
CA ALA A 375 -19.93 2.96 -39.43
C ALA A 375 -20.44 1.90 -40.40
N LYS A 376 -19.80 1.74 -41.55
CA LYS A 376 -20.19 0.73 -42.56
C LYS A 376 -20.00 -0.70 -42.09
N VAL A 377 -18.99 -0.96 -41.25
CA VAL A 377 -18.69 -2.31 -40.76
C VAL A 377 -19.56 -2.70 -39.56
N ALA A 378 -19.87 -1.74 -38.69
CA ALA A 378 -20.39 -2.05 -37.35
C ALA A 378 -21.79 -1.50 -37.04
N LEU A 379 -22.36 -0.62 -37.87
CA LEU A 379 -23.68 -0.03 -37.66
C LEU A 379 -24.71 -0.55 -38.67
N ASP A 380 -25.98 -0.42 -38.32
CA ASP A 380 -27.11 -0.57 -39.23
C ASP A 380 -27.19 0.59 -40.23
N ASP A 381 -27.89 0.37 -41.35
CA ASP A 381 -27.94 1.31 -42.48
C ASP A 381 -28.41 2.72 -42.07
N GLN A 382 -29.36 2.82 -41.13
CA GLN A 382 -29.87 4.10 -40.65
C GLN A 382 -28.80 4.89 -39.88
N ARG A 383 -28.14 4.26 -38.91
CA ARG A 383 -27.08 4.91 -38.12
C ARG A 383 -25.84 5.19 -38.95
N CYS A 384 -25.52 4.32 -39.90
CA CYS A 384 -24.47 4.54 -40.88
C CYS A 384 -24.75 5.78 -41.74
N ALA A 385 -26.01 5.95 -42.19
CA ALA A 385 -26.44 7.14 -42.92
C ALA A 385 -26.25 8.44 -42.11
N GLU A 386 -26.55 8.43 -40.80
CA GLU A 386 -26.31 9.61 -39.93
C GLU A 386 -24.83 10.02 -39.88
N VAL A 387 -23.91 9.05 -39.77
CA VAL A 387 -22.46 9.30 -39.74
C VAL A 387 -21.99 9.84 -41.08
N MET A 388 -22.44 9.24 -42.19
CA MET A 388 -22.10 9.67 -43.55
C MET A 388 -22.68 11.05 -43.89
N LEU A 389 -23.85 11.42 -43.36
CA LEU A 389 -24.46 12.72 -43.58
C LEU A 389 -23.62 13.85 -42.97
N LYS A 390 -23.13 13.66 -41.73
CA LYS A 390 -22.19 14.58 -41.09
C LYS A 390 -20.86 14.69 -41.84
N TRP A 391 -20.39 13.59 -42.40
CA TRP A 391 -19.20 13.61 -43.25
C TRP A 391 -19.43 14.39 -44.53
N ALA A 392 -20.59 14.25 -45.18
CA ALA A 392 -20.96 15.02 -46.37
C ALA A 392 -21.05 16.53 -46.07
N GLU A 393 -21.59 16.91 -44.91
CA GLU A 393 -21.59 18.30 -44.44
C GLU A 393 -20.16 18.84 -44.29
N HIS A 394 -19.25 18.08 -43.68
CA HIS A 394 -17.84 18.47 -43.60
C HIS A 394 -17.19 18.60 -45.00
N LEU A 395 -17.41 17.61 -45.86
CA LEU A 395 -16.88 17.60 -47.24
C LEU A 395 -17.42 18.76 -48.08
N SER A 396 -18.62 19.27 -47.81
CA SER A 396 -19.16 20.42 -48.57
C SER A 396 -18.26 21.65 -48.50
N SER A 397 -17.41 21.75 -47.46
CA SER A 397 -16.42 22.82 -47.30
C SER A 397 -15.05 22.54 -47.94
N ILE A 398 -14.76 21.28 -48.30
CA ILE A 398 -13.42 20.83 -48.75
C ILE A 398 -13.47 20.25 -50.16
N ASP A 399 -14.34 19.27 -50.39
CA ASP A 399 -14.54 18.57 -51.66
C ASP A 399 -16.03 18.44 -51.99
N LEU A 400 -16.52 19.41 -52.76
CA LEU A 400 -17.90 19.48 -53.24
C LEU A 400 -18.29 18.27 -54.09
N THR A 401 -17.34 17.69 -54.85
CA THR A 401 -17.64 16.57 -55.74
C THR A 401 -17.90 15.29 -54.97
N LEU A 402 -17.08 15.00 -53.95
CA LEU A 402 -17.28 13.85 -53.08
C LEU A 402 -18.53 14.02 -52.21
N SER A 403 -18.78 15.24 -51.70
CA SER A 403 -19.99 15.55 -50.92
C SER A 403 -21.28 15.27 -51.72
N LEU A 404 -21.34 15.70 -52.99
CA LEU A 404 -22.46 15.40 -53.91
C LEU A 404 -22.69 13.89 -54.05
N LEU A 405 -21.62 13.12 -54.25
CA LEU A 405 -21.72 11.67 -54.41
C LEU A 405 -22.22 10.97 -53.14
N VAL A 406 -21.76 11.42 -51.96
CA VAL A 406 -22.22 10.88 -50.67
C VAL A 406 -23.70 11.22 -50.44
N LEU A 407 -24.13 12.46 -50.68
CA LEU A 407 -25.54 12.86 -50.54
C LEU A 407 -26.46 12.11 -51.51
N ALA A 408 -26.01 11.88 -52.74
CA ALA A 408 -26.74 11.08 -53.72
C ALA A 408 -26.84 9.61 -53.28
N PHE A 409 -25.77 9.03 -52.72
CA PHE A 409 -25.79 7.68 -52.15
C PHE A 409 -26.79 7.56 -50.99
N LEU A 410 -26.85 8.58 -50.12
CA LEU A 410 -27.80 8.67 -49.01
C LEU A 410 -29.24 9.02 -49.44
N ARG A 411 -29.50 9.18 -50.74
CA ARG A 411 -30.80 9.57 -51.33
C ARG A 411 -31.34 10.90 -50.79
N GLN A 412 -30.45 11.80 -50.37
CA GLN A 412 -30.79 13.15 -49.93
C GLN A 412 -30.96 14.08 -51.15
N TRP A 413 -31.95 13.77 -51.99
CA TRP A 413 -32.11 14.37 -53.32
C TRP A 413 -32.26 15.89 -53.29
N ASP A 414 -32.97 16.42 -52.29
CA ASP A 414 -33.13 17.86 -52.12
C ASP A 414 -31.78 18.59 -51.91
N ALA A 415 -30.93 18.04 -51.02
CA ALA A 415 -29.61 18.59 -50.76
C ALA A 415 -28.70 18.51 -52.00
N VAL A 416 -28.78 17.42 -52.76
CA VAL A 416 -28.04 17.25 -54.03
C VAL A 416 -28.48 18.28 -55.06
N VAL A 417 -29.79 18.50 -55.24
CA VAL A 417 -30.30 19.49 -56.20
C VAL A 417 -29.86 20.90 -55.81
N ARG A 418 -29.97 21.28 -54.53
CA ARG A 418 -29.49 22.58 -54.05
C ARG A 418 -28.00 22.78 -54.32
N MET A 419 -27.17 21.79 -53.98
CA MET A 419 -25.73 21.87 -54.20
C MET A 419 -25.35 21.92 -55.69
N LEU A 420 -26.03 21.16 -56.56
CA LEU A 420 -25.82 21.23 -58.01
C LEU A 420 -26.21 22.59 -58.60
N LEU A 421 -27.29 23.20 -58.11
CA LEU A 421 -27.70 24.55 -58.49
C LEU A 421 -26.66 25.59 -58.06
N ASP A 422 -26.14 25.48 -56.83
CA ASP A 422 -25.13 26.39 -56.30
C ASP A 422 -23.79 26.29 -57.05
N ILE A 423 -23.42 25.09 -57.53
CA ILE A 423 -22.24 24.86 -58.39
C ILE A 423 -22.50 25.28 -59.86
N GLY A 424 -23.75 25.56 -60.22
CA GLY A 424 -24.15 25.97 -61.58
C GLY A 424 -24.34 24.81 -62.57
N GLN A 425 -24.38 23.55 -62.10
CA GLN A 425 -24.62 22.35 -62.91
C GLN A 425 -26.12 22.08 -63.10
N THR A 426 -26.83 23.06 -63.68
CA THR A 426 -28.29 23.05 -63.82
C THR A 426 -28.82 21.91 -64.69
N THR A 427 -28.06 21.50 -65.72
CA THR A 427 -28.41 20.40 -66.62
C THR A 427 -28.40 19.04 -65.90
N VAL A 428 -27.38 18.79 -65.07
CA VAL A 428 -27.26 17.57 -64.28
C VAL A 428 -28.36 17.52 -63.21
N ALA A 429 -28.63 18.64 -62.55
CA ALA A 429 -29.71 18.73 -61.56
C ALA A 429 -31.09 18.45 -62.19
N TRP A 430 -31.34 18.98 -63.40
CA TRP A 430 -32.57 18.70 -64.15
C TRP A 430 -32.70 17.24 -64.58
N LEU A 431 -31.61 16.63 -65.06
CA LEU A 431 -31.60 15.20 -65.41
C LEU A 431 -31.83 14.31 -64.19
N LEU A 432 -31.26 14.67 -63.03
CA LEU A 432 -31.43 13.94 -61.77
C LEU A 432 -32.90 13.93 -61.33
N VAL A 433 -33.60 15.07 -61.33
CA VAL A 433 -35.02 15.15 -60.96
C VAL A 433 -35.87 14.21 -61.83
N ARG A 434 -35.60 14.16 -63.13
CA ARG A 434 -36.30 13.25 -64.06
C ARG A 434 -36.00 11.78 -63.81
N ALA A 435 -34.78 11.46 -63.37
CA ALA A 435 -34.38 10.09 -63.05
C ALA A 435 -35.01 9.57 -61.74
N VAL A 436 -35.28 10.46 -60.78
CA VAL A 436 -35.85 10.10 -59.46
C VAL A 436 -37.38 10.01 -59.45
N GLN A 437 -38.06 10.78 -60.31
CA GLN A 437 -39.54 10.85 -60.41
C GLN A 437 -40.33 9.54 -60.68
N PRO A 438 -39.76 8.40 -61.14
CA PRO A 438 -40.53 7.16 -61.30
C PRO A 438 -40.49 6.19 -60.11
N THR A 439 -39.87 6.52 -58.97
CA THR A 439 -39.71 5.55 -57.85
C THR A 439 -40.71 5.77 -56.70
N PRO A 440 -41.50 4.76 -56.30
CA PRO A 440 -42.51 4.89 -55.24
C PRO A 440 -41.93 5.11 -53.83
N ASP A 441 -40.64 4.81 -53.62
CA ASP A 441 -39.91 5.00 -52.36
C ASP A 441 -38.94 6.21 -52.39
N GLY A 442 -39.08 7.09 -53.38
CA GLY A 442 -38.17 8.21 -53.63
C GLY A 442 -38.39 9.37 -52.66
N GLY A 443 -37.36 9.72 -51.89
CA GLY A 443 -37.38 10.89 -51.00
C GLY A 443 -37.89 12.15 -51.70
N SER A 444 -38.76 12.90 -51.03
CA SER A 444 -39.39 14.10 -51.57
C SER A 444 -38.36 15.20 -51.79
N ILE A 445 -38.27 15.70 -53.02
CA ILE A 445 -37.57 16.95 -53.33
C ILE A 445 -38.50 18.10 -52.90
N GLU A 446 -37.99 19.09 -52.16
CA GLU A 446 -38.82 20.18 -51.70
C GLU A 446 -39.34 21.04 -52.87
N PRO A 447 -40.58 21.57 -52.78
CA PRO A 447 -41.17 22.36 -53.86
C PRO A 447 -40.36 23.62 -54.17
N ASP A 448 -39.72 24.26 -53.19
CA ASP A 448 -38.90 25.46 -53.41
C ASP A 448 -37.62 25.15 -54.22
N SER A 449 -36.95 24.02 -53.93
CA SER A 449 -35.82 23.54 -54.72
C SER A 449 -36.21 23.24 -56.17
N LEU A 450 -37.42 22.68 -56.37
CA LEU A 450 -37.97 22.43 -57.70
C LEU A 450 -38.30 23.72 -58.45
N ASP A 451 -38.87 24.72 -57.77
CA ASP A 451 -39.17 26.04 -58.34
C ASP A 451 -37.91 26.83 -58.69
N ARG A 452 -36.85 26.73 -57.88
CA ARG A 452 -35.52 27.29 -58.21
C ARG A 452 -34.89 26.62 -59.42
N LEU A 453 -35.02 25.29 -59.53
CA LEU A 453 -34.53 24.54 -60.69
C LEU A 453 -35.30 24.93 -61.96
N ASN A 454 -36.63 24.99 -61.91
CA ASN A 454 -37.47 25.37 -63.05
C ASN A 454 -37.09 26.75 -63.59
N ARG A 455 -36.95 27.76 -62.69
CA ARG A 455 -36.47 29.10 -63.06
C ARG A 455 -35.09 29.09 -63.72
N SER A 456 -34.17 28.28 -63.20
CA SER A 456 -32.80 28.16 -63.74
C SER A 456 -32.77 27.46 -65.10
N VAL A 457 -33.65 26.48 -65.33
CA VAL A 457 -33.81 25.77 -66.61
C VAL A 457 -34.47 26.67 -67.65
N GLU A 458 -35.48 27.46 -67.28
CA GLU A 458 -36.08 28.48 -68.16
C GLU A 458 -35.06 29.53 -68.57
N ALA A 459 -34.25 30.03 -67.63
CA ALA A 459 -33.15 30.95 -67.93
C ALA A 459 -32.10 30.31 -68.86
N PHE A 460 -31.79 29.03 -68.68
CA PHE A 460 -30.90 28.28 -69.56
C PHE A 460 -31.48 28.13 -70.97
N ARG A 461 -32.76 27.75 -71.10
CA ARG A 461 -33.46 27.65 -72.40
C ARG A 461 -33.49 28.98 -73.14
N ALA A 462 -33.83 30.06 -72.43
CA ALA A 462 -33.84 31.42 -72.98
C ALA A 462 -32.45 31.87 -73.46
N LYS A 463 -31.37 31.48 -72.76
CA LYS A 463 -29.98 31.80 -73.14
C LYS A 463 -29.52 31.10 -74.43
N TYR A 464 -30.03 29.90 -74.72
CA TYR A 464 -29.62 29.07 -75.86
C TYR A 464 -30.68 28.92 -76.97
N GLY A 465 -31.84 29.56 -76.83
CA GLY A 465 -32.91 29.55 -77.84
C GLY A 465 -33.62 28.20 -77.99
N LEU A 466 -33.70 27.43 -76.90
CA LEU A 466 -34.31 26.09 -76.84
C LEU A 466 -35.77 26.11 -76.36
#